data_AF-X1K6U6-F1
#
_entry.id   AF-X1K6U6-F1
#
_cell.length_a   1.000
_cell.length_b   1.000
_cell.length_c   1.000
_cell.angle_alpha   90.00
_cell.angle_beta   90.00
_cell.angle_gamma   90.00
#
_symmetry.space_group_name_H-M   'P 1'
#
loop_
_entity.id
_entity.type
_entity.pdbx_description
1 polymer ?
#
loop_
_entity_poly.entity_id
_entity_poly.type
_entity_poly.pdbx_seq_one_letter_code
_entity_poly.pdbx_strand_id
1 'polypeptide(L)'
;MVGGESLSEKEHEELARNQYIADQIEGYMIRSIPQHMWSRVSKEAAEKGFCFETLGRALMAIFKSEVSKIQAMEIIFVTSSRENLKPLESIDEQVREISHNITRDVWKAKGYDLDEIECTLGWDCRSCEYKPVCDEIRKVVKVRKKKTKETKTAANS
;
A
#
# COMPACT_ATOMS: atom_id res chain seq x y z
N MET A 1 4.16 -7.40 -10.98
CA MET A 1 5.16 -6.65 -11.75
C MET A 1 4.46 -5.67 -12.68
N VAL A 2 5.04 -4.50 -12.92
CA VAL A 2 4.50 -3.48 -13.84
C VAL A 2 5.63 -2.98 -14.74
N GLY A 3 5.30 -2.56 -15.96
CA GLY A 3 6.25 -2.01 -16.91
C GLY A 3 5.60 -0.96 -17.82
N GLY A 4 6.38 0.03 -18.23
CA GLY A 4 5.98 1.03 -19.19
C GLY A 4 7.14 1.96 -19.52
N GLU A 5 7.23 2.41 -20.78
CA GLU A 5 8.34 3.24 -21.27
C GLU A 5 8.49 4.56 -20.49
N SER A 6 7.38 5.15 -20.06
CA SER A 6 7.35 6.41 -19.30
C SER A 6 7.26 6.22 -17.78
N LEU A 7 7.32 4.98 -17.29
CA LEU A 7 7.22 4.66 -15.87
C LEU A 7 8.56 4.95 -15.18
N SER A 8 8.53 5.68 -14.07
CA SER A 8 9.72 6.09 -13.34
C SER A 8 9.53 5.94 -11.83
N GLU A 9 10.59 6.20 -11.06
CA GLU A 9 10.57 6.19 -9.60
C GLU A 9 9.55 7.17 -9.00
N LYS A 10 9.16 8.21 -9.74
CA LYS A 10 8.15 9.20 -9.31
C LYS A 10 6.78 8.58 -9.10
N GLU A 11 6.46 7.51 -9.83
CA GLU A 11 5.19 6.80 -9.71
C GLU A 11 5.20 5.77 -8.57
N HIS A 12 6.33 5.56 -7.88
CA HIS A 12 6.46 4.52 -6.86
C HIS A 12 5.49 4.71 -5.68
N GLU A 13 5.37 5.92 -5.15
CA GLU A 13 4.42 6.21 -4.06
C GLU A 13 2.97 5.91 -4.48
N GLU A 14 2.62 6.16 -5.74
CA GLU A 14 1.29 5.91 -6.27
C GLU A 14 1.01 4.41 -6.45
N LEU A 15 1.97 3.68 -7.04
CA LEU A 15 1.93 2.23 -7.17
C LEU A 15 1.82 1.54 -5.80
N ALA A 16 2.52 2.05 -4.77
CA ALA A 16 2.45 1.52 -3.41
C ALA A 16 1.08 1.77 -2.75
N ARG A 17 0.46 2.94 -2.98
CA ARG A 17 -0.90 3.25 -2.47
C ARG A 17 -1.97 2.35 -3.09
N ASN A 18 -1.79 1.93 -4.34
CA ASN A 18 -2.74 1.06 -5.03
C ASN A 18 -2.78 -0.37 -4.49
N GLN A 19 -1.94 -0.71 -3.50
CA GLN A 19 -2.07 -1.97 -2.77
C GLN A 19 -3.23 -1.97 -1.76
N TYR A 20 -3.81 -0.80 -1.45
CA TYR A 20 -4.87 -0.63 -0.44
C TYR A 20 -6.26 -0.50 -1.07
N ILE A 21 -6.64 -1.48 -1.90
CA ILE A 21 -7.88 -1.44 -2.71
C ILE A 21 -9.09 -2.13 -2.04
N ALA A 22 -9.06 -2.30 -0.72
CA ALA A 22 -10.08 -3.05 0.03
C ALA A 22 -11.52 -2.60 -0.29
N ASP A 23 -11.70 -1.31 -0.53
CA ASP A 23 -13.02 -0.71 -0.75
C ASP A 23 -13.47 -0.76 -2.23
N GLN A 24 -12.63 -1.25 -3.15
CA GLN A 24 -12.90 -1.22 -4.60
C GLN A 24 -13.37 -2.56 -5.17
N ILE A 25 -13.19 -3.66 -4.44
CA ILE A 25 -13.58 -5.01 -4.90
C ILE A 25 -14.61 -5.58 -3.93
N GLU A 26 -15.84 -5.76 -4.39
CA GLU A 26 -16.93 -6.31 -3.58
C GLU A 26 -16.55 -7.67 -2.99
N GLY A 27 -16.72 -7.81 -1.66
CA GLY A 27 -16.45 -9.05 -0.95
C GLY A 27 -14.96 -9.39 -0.79
N TYR A 28 -14.04 -8.56 -1.28
CA TYR A 28 -12.60 -8.70 -1.03
C TYR A 28 -12.13 -7.65 -0.02
N MET A 29 -11.39 -8.09 0.99
CA MET A 29 -10.82 -7.22 2.00
C MET A 29 -9.31 -7.39 2.02
N ILE A 30 -8.59 -6.27 2.12
CA ILE A 30 -7.16 -6.28 2.38
C ILE A 30 -6.82 -5.41 3.59
N ARG A 31 -5.93 -5.90 4.45
CA ARG A 31 -5.35 -5.16 5.56
C ARG A 31 -3.85 -5.34 5.53
N SER A 32 -3.14 -4.23 5.41
CA SER A 32 -1.68 -4.22 5.49
C SER A 32 -1.24 -3.59 6.80
N ILE A 33 -0.27 -4.23 7.44
CA ILE A 33 0.58 -3.71 8.50
C ILE A 33 2.02 -3.75 7.96
N PRO A 34 2.99 -3.04 8.57
CA PRO A 34 4.38 -3.14 8.12
C PRO A 34 4.81 -4.60 7.98
N GLN A 35 5.32 -4.96 6.79
CA GLN A 35 5.81 -6.29 6.42
C GLN A 35 4.77 -7.42 6.34
N HIS A 36 3.50 -7.18 6.64
CA HIS A 36 2.47 -8.21 6.52
C HIS A 36 1.19 -7.69 5.89
N MET A 37 0.66 -8.48 4.97
CA MET A 37 -0.61 -8.23 4.32
C MET A 37 -1.54 -9.41 4.57
N TRP A 38 -2.77 -9.12 4.99
CA TRP A 38 -3.83 -10.09 5.13
C TRP A 38 -4.96 -9.76 4.18
N SER A 39 -5.38 -10.75 3.40
CA SER A 39 -6.55 -10.65 2.53
C SER A 39 -7.64 -11.62 2.97
N ARG A 40 -8.89 -11.27 2.69
CA ARG A 40 -10.07 -12.14 2.90
C ARG A 40 -11.00 -12.01 1.72
N VAL A 41 -11.69 -13.10 1.39
CA VAL A 41 -12.81 -13.14 0.45
C VAL A 41 -14.05 -13.55 1.24
N SER A 42 -15.17 -12.84 1.05
CA SER A 42 -16.44 -13.19 1.67
C SER A 42 -16.99 -14.49 1.10
N LYS A 43 -17.77 -15.22 1.90
CA LYS A 43 -18.43 -16.45 1.44
C LYS A 43 -19.37 -16.16 0.27
N GLU A 44 -20.14 -15.08 0.37
CA GLU A 44 -21.06 -14.64 -0.68
C GLU A 44 -20.34 -14.36 -2.00
N ALA A 45 -19.18 -13.68 -1.98
CA ALA A 45 -18.40 -13.44 -3.19
C ALA A 45 -17.87 -14.75 -3.79
N ALA A 46 -17.36 -15.65 -2.95
CA ALA A 46 -16.91 -16.98 -3.40
C ALA A 46 -18.05 -17.79 -4.04
N GLU A 47 -19.25 -17.77 -3.45
CA GLU A 47 -20.45 -18.43 -3.98
C GLU A 47 -20.91 -17.81 -5.32
N LYS A 48 -20.71 -16.50 -5.51
CA LYS A 48 -20.94 -15.79 -6.78
C LYS A 48 -19.84 -16.03 -7.84
N GLY A 49 -18.86 -16.89 -7.58
CA GLY A 49 -17.81 -17.26 -8.52
C GLY A 49 -16.52 -16.42 -8.42
N PHE A 50 -16.30 -15.70 -7.32
CA PHE A 50 -15.04 -15.01 -7.09
C PHE A 50 -13.87 -15.98 -7.02
N CYS A 51 -12.84 -15.75 -7.82
CA CYS A 51 -11.62 -16.57 -7.87
C CYS A 51 -10.37 -15.68 -8.05
N PHE A 52 -9.17 -16.29 -8.00
CA PHE A 52 -7.92 -15.55 -8.16
C PHE A 52 -7.77 -14.88 -9.53
N GLU A 53 -8.36 -15.45 -10.59
CA GLU A 53 -8.37 -14.80 -11.90
C GLU A 53 -9.18 -13.50 -11.85
N THR A 54 -10.38 -13.54 -11.26
CA THR A 54 -11.23 -12.35 -11.07
C THR A 54 -10.50 -11.29 -10.24
N LEU A 55 -9.86 -11.68 -9.14
CA LEU A 55 -9.05 -10.79 -8.31
C LEU A 55 -7.88 -10.17 -9.10
N GLY A 56 -7.14 -10.99 -9.85
CA GLY A 56 -6.04 -10.53 -10.69
C GLY A 56 -6.49 -9.51 -11.73
N ARG A 57 -7.58 -9.80 -12.46
CA ARG A 57 -8.15 -8.88 -13.45
C ARG A 57 -8.60 -7.56 -12.83
N ALA A 58 -9.27 -7.62 -11.68
CA ALA A 58 -9.71 -6.43 -10.95
C ALA A 58 -8.52 -5.58 -10.49
N LEU A 59 -7.49 -6.20 -9.89
CA LEU A 59 -6.24 -5.52 -9.51
C LEU A 59 -5.57 -4.87 -10.73
N MET A 60 -5.48 -5.57 -11.85
CA MET A 60 -4.89 -5.01 -13.07
C MET A 60 -5.67 -3.81 -13.61
N ALA A 61 -7.01 -3.88 -13.59
CA ALA A 61 -7.85 -2.77 -14.02
C ALA A 61 -7.65 -1.54 -13.13
N ILE A 62 -7.65 -1.72 -11.79
CA ILE A 62 -7.46 -0.63 -10.82
C ILE A 62 -6.08 0.02 -10.97
N PHE A 63 -5.02 -0.77 -11.05
CA PHE A 63 -3.66 -0.22 -11.21
C PHE A 63 -3.52 0.59 -12.49
N LYS A 64 -4.07 0.09 -13.61
CA LYS A 64 -4.01 0.78 -14.90
C LYS A 64 -4.90 2.02 -14.97
N SER A 65 -6.01 2.07 -14.22
CA SER A 65 -6.86 3.26 -14.16
C SER A 65 -6.24 4.38 -13.35
N GLU A 66 -5.52 4.05 -12.28
CA GLU A 66 -4.86 5.03 -11.41
C GLU A 66 -3.53 5.51 -12.01
N VAL A 67 -2.74 4.60 -12.60
CA VAL A 67 -1.43 4.92 -13.19
C VAL A 67 -1.44 4.68 -14.70
N SER A 68 -1.78 5.73 -15.45
CA SER A 68 -1.89 5.69 -16.93
C SER A 68 -0.59 5.30 -17.65
N LYS A 69 0.56 5.41 -16.97
CA LYS A 69 1.88 5.06 -17.50
C LYS A 69 2.16 3.55 -17.52
N ILE A 70 1.31 2.72 -16.91
CA ILE A 70 1.45 1.26 -16.94
C ILE A 70 1.02 0.73 -18.31
N GLN A 71 1.97 0.17 -19.07
CA GLN A 71 1.70 -0.46 -20.36
C GLN A 71 1.52 -1.99 -20.20
N ALA A 72 2.38 -2.61 -19.38
CA ALA A 72 2.36 -4.03 -19.09
C ALA A 72 2.21 -4.26 -17.58
N MET A 73 1.48 -5.31 -17.20
CA MET A 73 1.32 -5.71 -15.81
C MET A 73 1.13 -7.21 -15.72
N GLU A 74 1.76 -7.82 -14.72
CA GLU A 74 1.67 -9.24 -14.41
C GLU A 74 1.40 -9.42 -12.91
N ILE A 75 0.46 -10.31 -12.58
CA ILE A 75 0.13 -10.68 -11.21
C ILE A 75 0.25 -12.20 -11.11
N ILE A 76 1.00 -12.65 -10.11
CA ILE A 76 1.21 -14.06 -9.81
C ILE A 76 0.66 -14.34 -8.41
N PHE A 77 -0.25 -15.30 -8.30
CA PHE A 77 -0.73 -15.82 -7.02
C PHE A 77 -0.05 -17.15 -6.72
N VAL A 78 0.69 -17.23 -5.63
CA VAL A 78 1.31 -18.48 -5.17
C VAL A 78 0.51 -19.02 -3.99
N THR A 79 -0.26 -20.08 -4.23
CA THR A 79 -1.16 -20.69 -3.23
C THR A 79 -0.83 -22.15 -2.92
N SER A 80 0.23 -22.68 -3.52
CA SER A 80 0.57 -24.10 -3.47
C SER A 80 1.17 -24.54 -2.14
N SER A 81 2.16 -23.81 -1.62
CA SER A 81 2.77 -24.05 -0.31
C SER A 81 3.64 -22.86 0.12
N ARG A 82 4.08 -22.85 1.38
CA ARG A 82 4.98 -21.82 1.91
C ARG A 82 6.40 -21.95 1.34
N GLU A 83 6.84 -23.16 1.06
CA GLU A 83 8.18 -23.46 0.52
C GLU A 83 8.37 -22.84 -0.87
N ASN A 84 7.30 -22.77 -1.66
CA ASN A 84 7.32 -22.14 -2.98
C ASN A 84 7.46 -20.60 -2.92
N LEU A 85 7.39 -20.00 -1.72
CA LEU A 85 7.68 -18.58 -1.53
C LEU A 85 9.17 -18.31 -1.31
N LYS A 86 9.97 -19.30 -0.87
CA LYS A 86 11.39 -19.11 -0.56
C LYS A 86 12.20 -18.49 -1.71
N PRO A 87 12.01 -18.90 -2.98
CA PRO A 87 12.74 -18.28 -4.09
C PRO A 87 12.44 -16.77 -4.26
N LEU A 88 11.25 -16.34 -3.83
CA LEU A 88 10.80 -14.95 -3.94
C LEU A 88 11.31 -14.06 -2.80
N GLU A 89 11.81 -14.63 -1.69
CA GLU A 89 12.30 -13.86 -0.54
C GLU A 89 13.48 -12.96 -0.93
N SER A 90 14.39 -13.46 -1.78
CA SER A 90 15.53 -12.67 -2.28
C SER A 90 15.11 -11.48 -3.15
N ILE A 91 14.00 -11.62 -3.89
CA ILE A 91 13.42 -10.56 -4.71
C ILE A 91 12.74 -9.54 -3.79
N ASP A 92 12.00 -10.01 -2.79
CA ASP A 92 11.34 -9.14 -1.79
C ASP A 92 12.36 -8.26 -1.06
N GLU A 93 13.49 -8.83 -0.64
CA GLU A 93 14.55 -8.06 0.04
C GLU A 93 15.14 -6.96 -0.86
N GLN A 94 15.44 -7.27 -2.11
CA GLN A 94 15.93 -6.29 -3.09
C GLN A 94 14.89 -5.20 -3.37
N VAL A 95 13.62 -5.58 -3.58
CA VAL A 95 12.52 -4.64 -3.82
C VAL A 95 12.33 -3.72 -2.61
N ARG A 96 12.50 -4.23 -1.40
CA ARG A 96 12.42 -3.44 -0.16
C ARG A 96 13.53 -2.40 -0.09
N GLU A 97 14.76 -2.78 -0.38
CA GLU A 97 15.91 -1.86 -0.41
C GLU A 97 15.72 -0.77 -1.47
N ILE A 98 15.37 -1.16 -2.69
CA ILE A 98 15.09 -0.22 -3.79
C ILE A 98 13.96 0.73 -3.41
N SER A 99 12.87 0.20 -2.85
CA SER A 99 11.71 1.00 -2.43
C SER A 99 12.05 2.01 -1.35
N HIS A 100 12.88 1.60 -0.38
CA HIS A 100 13.38 2.47 0.68
C HIS A 100 14.23 3.60 0.09
N ASN A 101 15.18 3.28 -0.80
CA ASN A 101 16.03 4.26 -1.46
C ASN A 101 15.24 5.28 -2.29
N ILE A 102 14.30 4.81 -3.13
CA ILE A 102 13.42 5.70 -3.91
C ILE A 102 12.62 6.62 -2.98
N THR A 103 12.04 6.08 -1.91
CA THR A 103 11.25 6.88 -0.96
C THR A 103 12.14 7.94 -0.31
N ARG A 104 13.34 7.57 0.16
CA ARG A 104 14.31 8.50 0.72
C ARG A 104 14.64 9.62 -0.26
N ASP A 105 14.95 9.30 -1.49
CA ASP A 105 15.41 10.28 -2.48
C ASP A 105 14.28 11.21 -2.92
N VAL A 106 13.05 10.70 -3.04
CA VAL A 106 11.84 11.50 -3.29
C VAL A 106 11.57 12.49 -2.13
N TRP A 107 11.74 12.05 -0.88
CA TRP A 107 11.52 12.91 0.29
C TRP A 107 12.62 13.97 0.43
N LYS A 108 13.88 13.59 0.19
CA LYS A 108 15.00 14.53 0.10
C LYS A 108 14.76 15.60 -0.96
N ALA A 109 14.29 15.20 -2.15
CA ALA A 109 13.93 16.15 -3.22
C ALA A 109 12.77 17.09 -2.83
N LYS A 110 11.86 16.66 -1.95
CA LYS A 110 10.79 17.49 -1.37
C LYS A 110 11.29 18.41 -0.22
N GLY A 111 12.58 18.36 0.12
CA GLY A 111 13.19 19.16 1.18
C GLY A 111 13.13 18.53 2.58
N TYR A 112 12.82 17.23 2.67
CA TYR A 112 12.80 16.48 3.92
C TYR A 112 13.94 15.46 3.92
N ASP A 113 14.98 15.70 4.70
CA ASP A 113 16.03 14.71 4.86
C ASP A 113 15.58 13.63 5.84
N LEU A 114 15.25 12.44 5.32
CA LEU A 114 14.85 11.31 6.17
C LEU A 114 15.99 10.78 7.04
N ASP A 115 17.26 11.07 6.70
CA ASP A 115 18.40 10.68 7.55
C ASP A 115 18.50 11.62 8.77
N GLU A 116 17.98 12.85 8.67
CA GLU A 116 17.86 13.79 9.80
C GLU A 116 16.50 13.68 10.52
N ILE A 117 15.44 13.27 9.81
CA ILE A 117 14.05 13.12 10.30
C ILE A 117 13.73 11.66 10.67
N GLU A 118 14.72 10.78 10.67
CA GLU A 118 14.52 9.39 11.09
C GLU A 118 14.02 9.37 12.54
N CYS A 119 13.11 8.46 12.86
CA CYS A 119 12.76 8.17 14.24
C CYS A 119 13.96 7.42 14.86
N THR A 120 15.03 8.17 15.14
CA THR A 120 16.39 7.73 15.53
C THR A 120 16.41 6.83 16.77
N LEU A 121 15.32 6.77 17.52
CA LEU A 121 15.15 5.97 18.73
C LEU A 121 14.48 4.61 18.49
N GLY A 122 14.61 4.03 17.29
CA GLY A 122 14.20 2.65 17.04
C GLY A 122 12.72 2.38 17.33
N TRP A 123 11.85 3.33 17.00
CA TRP A 123 10.40 3.27 17.23
C TRP A 123 9.96 3.34 18.71
N ASP A 124 10.86 3.66 19.66
CA ASP A 124 10.46 3.92 21.05
C ASP A 124 9.95 5.36 21.22
N CYS A 125 8.65 5.54 21.03
CA CYS A 125 7.99 6.82 21.25
C CYS A 125 7.98 7.27 22.73
N ARG A 126 8.51 6.50 23.70
CA ARG A 126 8.54 6.88 25.13
C ARG A 126 9.63 7.90 25.44
N SER A 127 10.74 7.86 24.71
CA SER A 127 11.92 8.71 24.92
C SER A 127 12.13 9.74 23.80
N CYS A 128 11.26 9.75 22.79
CA CYS A 128 11.37 10.63 21.63
C CYS A 128 10.98 12.08 21.95
N GLU A 129 11.89 13.02 21.71
CA GLU A 129 11.67 14.47 21.91
C GLU A 129 10.53 15.02 21.03
N TYR A 130 10.31 14.44 19.85
CA TYR A 130 9.26 14.84 18.90
C TYR A 130 7.88 14.23 19.22
N LYS A 131 7.78 13.38 20.25
CA LYS A 131 6.52 12.71 20.64
C LYS A 131 5.34 13.69 20.82
N PRO A 132 5.50 14.86 21.49
CA PRO A 132 4.38 15.79 21.65
C PRO A 132 3.82 16.29 20.31
N VAL A 133 4.70 16.57 19.34
CA VAL A 133 4.31 17.02 18.00
C VAL A 133 3.59 15.89 17.24
N CYS A 134 4.13 14.67 17.27
CA CYS A 134 3.49 13.52 16.64
C CYS A 134 2.10 13.22 17.25
N ASP A 135 1.93 13.37 18.55
CA ASP A 135 0.65 13.16 19.23
C ASP A 135 -0.39 14.22 18.83
N GLU A 136 0.00 15.48 18.68
CA GLU A 136 -0.87 16.53 18.16
C GLU A 136 -1.28 16.27 16.71
N ILE A 137 -0.35 15.88 15.84
CA ILE A 137 -0.67 15.49 14.45
C ILE A 137 -1.68 14.33 14.43
N ARG A 138 -1.51 13.32 15.29
CA ARG A 138 -2.45 12.18 15.41
C ARG A 138 -3.85 12.64 15.82
N LYS A 139 -3.98 13.62 16.72
CA LYS A 139 -5.28 14.21 17.09
C LYS A 139 -5.93 14.87 15.88
N VAL A 140 -5.19 15.67 15.12
CA VAL A 140 -5.70 16.33 13.90
C VAL A 140 -6.15 15.32 12.85
N VAL A 141 -5.37 14.24 12.64
CA VAL A 141 -5.74 13.15 11.72
C VAL A 141 -7.04 12.46 12.16
N LYS A 142 -7.25 12.21 13.45
CA LYS A 142 -8.51 11.66 13.97
C LYS A 142 -9.70 12.56 13.68
N VAL A 143 -9.57 13.87 13.90
CA VAL A 143 -10.62 14.86 13.61
C VAL A 143 -10.95 14.86 12.11
N ARG A 144 -9.93 14.86 11.24
CA ARG A 144 -10.13 14.77 9.77
C ARG A 144 -10.86 13.51 9.36
N LYS A 145 -10.43 12.33 9.84
CA LYS A 145 -11.09 11.05 9.53
C LYS A 145 -12.55 11.02 9.98
N LYS A 146 -12.86 11.59 11.15
CA LYS A 146 -14.25 11.71 11.65
C LYS A 146 -15.10 12.55 10.70
N LYS A 147 -14.61 13.73 10.30
CA LYS A 147 -15.30 14.60 9.33
C LYS A 147 -15.50 13.90 7.98
N THR A 148 -14.47 13.25 7.43
CA THR A 148 -14.59 12.51 6.15
C THR A 148 -15.63 11.39 6.23
N LYS A 149 -15.74 10.71 7.37
CA LYS A 149 -16.75 9.66 7.59
C LYS A 149 -18.16 10.26 7.66
N GLU A 150 -18.35 11.37 8.38
CA GLU A 150 -19.63 12.10 8.47
C GLU A 150 -20.08 12.62 7.09
N THR A 151 -19.16 13.16 6.29
CA THR A 151 -19.45 13.62 4.92
C THR A 151 -19.83 12.47 3.98
N LYS A 152 -19.18 11.31 4.10
CA LYS A 152 -19.55 10.11 3.31
C LYS A 152 -20.91 9.53 3.70
N THR A 153 -21.26 9.55 4.98
CA THR A 153 -22.59 9.10 5.44
C THR A 153 -23.69 10.04 4.94
N ALA A 154 -23.46 11.36 4.99
CA ALA A 154 -24.41 12.36 4.49
C ALA A 154 -24.59 12.32 2.96
N ALA A 155 -23.57 11.91 2.20
CA ALA A 155 -23.66 11.78 0.74
C ALA A 155 -24.38 10.50 0.26
N ASN A 156 -24.55 9.52 1.15
CA ASN A 156 -25.23 8.23 0.87
C ASN A 156 -26.63 8.15 1.52
N SER A 157 -27.17 9.26 2.02
CA SER A 157 -28.51 9.38 2.62
C SER A 157 -29.45 10.17 1.72
#